data_AF-A0AAF0US81-F1
#
_entry.id   AF-A0AAF0US81-F1
#
_cell.length_a   1.000
_cell.length_b   1.000
_cell.length_c   1.000
_cell.angle_alpha   90.00
_cell.angle_beta   90.00
_cell.angle_gamma   90.00
#
_symmetry.space_group_name_H-M   'P 1'
#
loop_
_entity.id
_entity.type
_entity.pdbx_description
1 polymer ?
#
loop_
_entity_poly.entity_id
_entity_poly.type
_entity_poly.pdbx_seq_one_letter_code
_entity_poly.pdbx_strand_id
1 'polypeptide(L)' 'MKLLKDYEVTIQYHPASIEVRATFIDEIKSKQFEDENLEELRKKIAIGKAQETTFDADGVLNFKGRICVPRVDDLIKK' A
#
# COMPACT_ATOMS: atom_id res chain seq x y z
N MET A 1 -13.60 -32.15 12.78
CA MET A 1 -13.12 -30.76 12.76
C MET A 1 -11.60 -30.83 12.65
N LYS A 2 -11.01 -30.38 11.53
CA LYS A 2 -9.55 -30.27 11.40
C LYS A 2 -9.16 -28.84 11.79
N LEU A 3 -8.26 -28.72 12.76
CA LEU A 3 -7.77 -27.44 13.25
C LEU A 3 -6.60 -27.00 12.38
N LEU A 4 -6.31 -25.69 12.36
CA LEU A 4 -5.19 -25.12 11.60
C LEU A 4 -3.81 -25.73 11.93
N LYS A 5 -3.71 -26.51 13.02
CA LYS A 5 -2.51 -27.27 13.42
C LYS A 5 -2.28 -28.54 12.58
N ASP A 6 -3.30 -29.00 11.86
CA ASP A 6 -3.24 -30.17 10.97
C ASP A 6 -2.73 -29.80 9.56
N TYR A 7 -2.42 -28.54 9.32
CA TYR A 7 -1.81 -28.04 8.08
C TYR A 7 -0.42 -27.52 8.44
N GLU A 8 0.63 -28.17 7.94
CA GLU A 8 1.96 -27.57 7.92
C GLU A 8 1.91 -26.35 6.97
N VAL A 9 1.64 -25.17 7.53
CA VAL A 9 1.82 -23.91 6.82
C VAL A 9 3.32 -23.66 6.73
N THR A 10 3.94 -24.16 5.67
CA THR A 10 5.35 -23.88 5.39
C THR A 10 5.47 -22.44 4.91
N ILE A 11 5.63 -21.49 5.84
CA ILE A 11 6.04 -20.13 5.50
C ILE A 11 7.51 -20.21 5.07
N GLN A 12 7.78 -20.22 3.76
CA GLN A 12 9.13 -20.10 3.24
C GLN A 12 9.68 -18.70 3.53
N TYR A 13 10.38 -18.56 4.65
CA TYR A 13 11.01 -17.31 5.08
C TYR A 13 12.24 -17.02 4.22
N HIS A 14 12.11 -16.06 3.31
CA HIS A 14 13.24 -15.49 2.56
C HIS A 14 13.47 -14.04 3.02
N PRO A 15 14.45 -13.77 3.91
CA PRO A 15 14.66 -12.43 4.49
C PRO A 15 14.87 -11.35 3.43
N ALA A 16 15.68 -11.63 2.40
CA ALA A 16 15.91 -10.72 1.29
C ALA A 16 14.62 -10.31 0.55
N SER A 17 13.66 -11.23 0.41
CA SER A 17 12.38 -10.93 -0.24
C SER A 17 11.45 -10.07 0.61
N ILE A 18 11.57 -10.17 1.94
CA ILE A 18 10.81 -9.37 2.91
C ILE A 18 11.41 -7.97 2.96
N GLU A 19 12.73 -7.85 3.01
CA GLU A 19 13.45 -6.57 2.97
C GLU A 19 13.09 -5.79 1.70
N VAL A 20 13.15 -6.42 0.52
CA VAL A 20 12.77 -5.78 -0.76
C VAL A 20 11.31 -5.32 -0.77
N ARG A 21 10.39 -6.10 -0.19
CA ARG A 21 8.98 -5.69 -0.09
C ARG A 21 8.81 -4.51 0.87
N ALA A 22 9.50 -4.52 2.00
CA ALA A 22 9.42 -3.44 2.98
C ALA A 22 9.96 -2.13 2.41
N THR A 23 11.12 -2.16 1.75
CA THR A 23 11.70 -0.97 1.10
C THR A 23 10.83 -0.45 -0.03
N PHE A 24 10.22 -1.32 -0.82
CA PHE A 24 9.31 -0.91 -1.88
C PHE A 24 8.03 -0.25 -1.34
N ILE A 25 7.47 -0.77 -0.24
CA ILE A 25 6.31 -0.15 0.41
C ILE A 25 6.67 1.22 0.99
N ASP A 26 7.83 1.35 1.62
CA ASP A 26 8.32 2.64 2.14
C ASP A 26 8.50 3.68 1.03
N GLU A 27 9.03 3.24 -0.11
CA GLU A 27 9.18 4.07 -1.29
C GLU A 27 7.82 4.52 -1.87
N ILE A 28 6.85 3.60 -1.96
CA ILE A 28 5.46 3.95 -2.32
C ILE A 28 4.91 5.00 -1.37
N LYS A 29 5.04 4.80 -0.05
CA LYS A 29 4.53 5.74 0.96
C LYS A 29 5.12 7.12 0.78
N SER A 30 6.44 7.23 0.63
CA SER A 30 7.16 8.49 0.47
C SER A 30 6.73 9.22 -0.81
N LYS A 31 6.77 8.54 -1.95
CA LYS A 31 6.42 9.13 -3.26
C LYS A 31 4.93 9.44 -3.39
N GLN A 32 4.06 8.85 -2.54
CA GLN A 32 2.63 9.17 -2.54
C GLN A 32 2.33 10.62 -2.13
N PHE A 33 3.25 11.28 -1.42
CA PHE A 33 3.14 12.69 -1.06
C PHE A 33 3.61 13.63 -2.17
N GLU A 34 4.31 13.10 -3.17
CA GLU A 34 4.83 13.86 -4.31
C GLU A 34 3.90 13.77 -5.54
N ASP A 35 2.97 12.81 -5.57
CA ASP A 35 2.02 12.64 -6.66
C ASP A 35 0.84 13.61 -6.55
N GLU A 36 0.77 14.56 -7.50
CA GLU A 36 -0.27 15.59 -7.56
C GLU A 36 -1.69 15.01 -7.68
N ASN A 37 -1.89 13.91 -8.40
CA ASN A 37 -3.22 13.28 -8.54
C ASN A 37 -3.67 12.67 -7.21
N LEU A 38 -2.75 12.06 -6.48
CA LEU A 38 -3.00 11.52 -5.16
C LEU A 38 -3.21 12.65 -4.14
N GLU A 39 -2.48 13.75 -4.23
CA GLU A 39 -2.76 14.94 -3.41
C GLU A 39 -4.15 15.53 -3.67
N GLU A 40 -4.57 15.65 -4.93
CA GLU A 40 -5.93 16.05 -5.27
C GLU A 40 -6.98 15.08 -4.70
N LEU A 41 -6.68 13.78 -4.72
CA LEU A 41 -7.54 12.77 -4.11
C LEU A 41 -7.62 12.95 -2.59
N ARG A 42 -6.50 13.28 -1.92
CA ARG A 42 -6.51 13.60 -0.47
C ARG A 42 -7.47 14.75 -0.17
N LYS A 43 -7.40 15.83 -0.94
CA LYS A 43 -8.31 16.98 -0.82
C LYS A 43 -9.77 16.58 -1.05
N LYS A 44 -10.03 15.69 -2.01
CA LYS A 44 -11.38 15.15 -2.29
C LYS A 44 -11.94 14.27 -1.16
N ILE A 45 -11.11 13.51 -0.47
CA ILE A 45 -11.54 12.75 0.73
C ILE A 45 -11.89 13.71 1.87
N ALA A 46 -11.08 14.76 2.08
CA ALA A 46 -11.33 15.75 3.13
C ALA A 46 -12.68 16.46 2.98
N ILE A 47 -13.19 16.61 1.75
CA ILE A 47 -14.51 17.19 1.44
C ILE A 47 -15.62 16.12 1.32
N GLY A 48 -15.35 14.87 1.68
CA GLY A 48 -16.32 13.76 1.68
C GLY A 48 -16.72 13.22 0.31
N LYS A 49 -15.96 13.53 -0.76
CA LYS A 49 -16.31 13.10 -2.13
C LYS A 49 -15.74 11.74 -2.55
N ALA A 50 -14.82 11.17 -1.79
CA ALA A 50 -14.17 9.89 -2.14
C ALA A 50 -14.50 8.82 -1.08
N GLN A 51 -15.64 8.14 -1.27
CA GLN A 51 -16.19 7.18 -0.30
C GLN A 51 -15.40 5.87 -0.19
N GLU A 52 -14.67 5.49 -1.24
CA GLU A 52 -13.94 4.21 -1.30
C GLU A 52 -12.43 4.38 -1.03
N THR A 53 -11.97 5.62 -0.83
CA THR A 53 -10.57 5.94 -0.53
C THR A 53 -10.46 6.39 0.92
N THR A 54 -9.55 5.79 1.66
CA THR A 54 -9.30 6.05 3.08
C THR A 54 -7.85 6.43 3.31
N PHE A 55 -7.55 6.89 4.52
CA PHE A 55 -6.19 7.08 5.01
C PHE A 55 -5.86 6.01 6.05
N ASP A 56 -4.64 5.51 6.01
CA ASP A 56 -4.06 4.69 7.08
C ASP A 56 -3.53 5.56 8.23
N ALA A 57 -3.05 4.93 9.31
CA ALA A 57 -2.41 5.59 10.45
C ALA A 57 -1.21 6.47 10.02
N ASP A 58 -0.52 6.10 8.94
CA ASP A 58 0.58 6.88 8.36
C ASP A 58 0.12 8.04 7.43
N GLY A 59 -1.19 8.28 7.27
CA GLY A 59 -1.71 9.29 6.31
C GLY A 59 -1.58 8.89 4.83
N VAL A 60 -1.29 7.62 4.59
CA VAL A 60 -1.14 7.01 3.26
C VAL A 60 -2.52 6.67 2.72
N LEU A 61 -2.77 6.98 1.45
CA LEU A 61 -4.01 6.67 0.76
C LEU A 61 -4.13 5.17 0.49
N ASN A 62 -5.32 4.66 0.79
CA ASN A 62 -5.75 3.31 0.49
C ASN A 62 -7.03 3.36 -0.32
N PHE A 63 -7.12 2.54 -1.37
CA PHE A 63 -8.37 2.28 -2.08
C PHE A 63 -8.79 0.84 -1.78
N LYS A 64 -9.94 0.66 -1.12
CA LYS A 64 -10.47 -0.67 -0.74
C LYS A 64 -9.45 -1.57 -0.03
N GLY A 65 -8.68 -0.99 0.90
CA GLY A 65 -7.64 -1.72 1.66
C GLY A 65 -6.34 -2.00 0.90
N ARG A 66 -6.14 -1.41 -0.28
CA ARG A 66 -4.89 -1.50 -1.06
C ARG A 66 -4.20 -0.15 -1.09
N ILE A 67 -2.89 -0.12 -0.90
CA ILE A 67 -2.10 1.12 -0.99
C ILE A 67 -2.20 1.72 -2.39
N CYS A 68 -2.45 3.03 -2.47
CA CYS A 68 -2.41 3.74 -3.74
C CYS A 68 -0.95 3.92 -4.18
N VAL A 69 -0.63 3.45 -5.39
CA VAL A 69 0.71 3.56 -5.96
C VAL A 69 0.80 4.88 -6.74
N PRO A 70 1.74 5.78 -6.41
CA PRO A 70 1.93 7.01 -7.16
C PRO A 70 2.45 6.70 -8.58
N ARG A 71 2.01 7.51 -9.54
CA ARG A 71 2.36 7.39 -10.96
C ARG A 71 3.61 8.19 -11.27
N VAL A 72 4.68 7.88 -10.55
CA VAL A 72 6.02 8.41 -10.78
C VAL A 72 6.81 7.41 -11.61
N ASP A 73 7.54 7.88 -12.62
CA ASP A 73 8.21 7.04 -13.65
C ASP A 73 9.17 5.98 -13.06
N ASP A 74 9.65 6.17 -11.82
CA ASP A 74 10.55 5.24 -11.14
C ASP A 74 9.86 4.06 -10.43
N LEU A 75 8.55 4.12 -10.17
CA LEU A 75 7.84 3.08 -9.40
C LEU A 75 7.16 2.03 -10.27
N ILE A 76 6.73 2.44 -11.46
CA ILE A 76 5.98 1.59 -12.37
C ILE A 76 6.92 1.26 -13.52
N LYS A 77 7.62 0.12 -13.41
CA LYS A 77 8.39 -0.40 -14.55
C LYS A 77 7.42 -0.71 -15.69
N LYS A 78 7.59 -0.03 -16.83
CA LYS A 78 6.92 -0.34 -18.09
C LYS A 78 7.36 -1.70 -18.64
#